data_AF-A0A6L2PMF6-F1
#
_entry.id   AF-A0A6L2PMF6-F1
#
_cell.length_a   1.000
_cell.length_b   1.000
_cell.length_c   1.000
_cell.angle_alpha   90.00
_cell.angle_beta   90.00
_cell.angle_gamma   90.00
#
_symmetry.space_group_name_H-M   'P 1'
#
loop_
_entity.id
_entity.type
_entity.pdbx_description
1 polymer ?
#
loop_
_entity_poly.entity_id
_entity_poly.type
_entity_poly.pdbx_seq_one_letter_code
_entity_poly.pdbx_strand_id
1 'polypeptide(L)'
;MLSGCVQLTYVPADLGVDLDVFLNGNNLYHTSLSARNPPPFCVGTGVPLLNLCVRLYNIRIQNYNVHVCINLELQFASRPLIVVSFDCVRVGIDGVGIEKPSTSRVVSPDPVRHKHTRKTISLMPKTLSAAYVTVNSDCYE
;
A
#
# COMPACT_ATOMS: atom_id res chain seq x y z
N MET A 1 9.86 37.31 1.96
CA MET A 1 9.60 36.06 2.68
C MET A 1 9.68 34.90 1.69
N LEU A 2 10.07 33.70 2.12
CA LEU A 2 9.97 32.47 1.33
C LEU A 2 8.67 31.76 1.76
N SER A 3 7.73 31.49 0.86
CA SER A 3 6.48 30.79 1.16
C SER A 3 6.56 29.34 0.71
N GLY A 4 6.19 28.38 1.55
CA GLY A 4 6.21 26.95 1.24
C GLY A 4 4.84 26.30 1.41
N CYS A 5 4.48 25.43 0.47
CA CYS A 5 3.20 24.73 0.44
C CYS A 5 3.42 23.23 0.20
N VAL A 6 2.54 22.40 0.75
CA VAL A 6 2.47 20.97 0.43
C VAL A 6 1.06 20.65 -0.07
N GLN A 7 0.97 19.95 -1.19
CA GLN A 7 -0.27 19.43 -1.75
C GLN A 7 -0.21 17.90 -1.76
N LEU A 8 -1.24 17.28 -1.21
CA LEU A 8 -1.43 15.84 -1.16
C LEU A 8 -2.59 15.46 -2.07
N THR A 9 -2.36 14.66 -3.10
CA THR A 9 -3.39 14.24 -4.07
C THR A 9 -3.63 12.75 -3.97
N TYR A 10 -4.85 12.33 -3.64
CA TYR A 10 -5.23 10.92 -3.68
C TYR A 10 -5.45 10.47 -5.13
N VAL A 11 -4.79 9.38 -5.53
CA VAL A 11 -4.88 8.76 -6.86
C VAL A 11 -5.64 7.44 -6.73
N PRO A 12 -6.95 7.40 -7.06
CA PRO A 12 -7.78 6.22 -6.83
C PRO A 12 -7.33 5.00 -7.66
N ALA A 13 -6.76 5.24 -8.85
CA ALA A 13 -6.30 4.19 -9.75
C ALA A 13 -5.21 3.31 -9.11
N ASP A 14 -4.30 3.91 -8.35
CA ASP A 14 -3.16 3.23 -7.73
C ASP A 14 -3.33 3.00 -6.22
N LEU A 15 -4.50 3.38 -5.68
CA LEU A 15 -4.71 3.58 -4.24
C LEU A 15 -3.54 4.40 -3.67
N GLY A 16 -3.10 5.38 -4.44
CA GLY A 16 -1.87 6.11 -4.23
C GLY A 16 -2.11 7.50 -3.65
N VAL A 17 -1.04 8.11 -3.16
CA VAL A 17 -1.02 9.50 -2.72
C VAL A 17 0.19 10.16 -3.37
N ASP A 18 -0.05 11.21 -4.14
CA ASP A 18 0.98 12.12 -4.62
C ASP A 18 1.21 13.22 -3.59
N LEU A 19 2.48 13.55 -3.36
CA LEU A 19 2.92 14.66 -2.53
C LEU A 19 3.73 15.61 -3.40
N ASP A 20 3.23 16.84 -3.50
CA ASP A 20 3.85 17.96 -4.17
C ASP A 20 4.28 19.00 -3.13
N VAL A 21 5.51 19.49 -3.23
CA VAL A 21 6.04 20.56 -2.38
C VAL A 21 6.36 21.76 -3.25
N PHE A 22 5.72 22.88 -2.96
CA PHE A 22 5.94 24.14 -3.65
C PHE A 22 6.72 25.12 -2.78
N LEU A 23 7.67 25.85 -3.38
CA LEU A 23 8.29 27.03 -2.79
C LEU A 23 8.05 28.23 -3.70
N ASN A 24 7.48 29.31 -3.15
CA ASN A 24 7.09 30.51 -3.89
C ASN A 24 6.24 30.22 -5.13
N GLY A 25 5.35 29.21 -5.04
CA GLY A 25 4.50 28.77 -6.15
C GLY A 25 5.18 27.82 -7.16
N ASN A 26 6.49 27.56 -7.05
CA ASN A 26 7.20 26.61 -7.91
C ASN A 26 7.23 25.23 -7.26
N ASN A 27 6.78 24.20 -7.98
CA ASN A 27 6.92 22.81 -7.53
C ASN A 27 8.41 22.44 -7.52
N LEU A 28 8.93 22.13 -6.35
CA LEU A 28 10.32 21.72 -6.19
C LEU A 28 10.47 20.21 -6.01
N TYR A 29 9.42 19.54 -5.56
CA TYR A 29 9.50 18.13 -5.21
C TYR A 29 8.15 17.45 -5.36
N HIS A 30 8.10 16.44 -6.21
CA HIS A 30 6.94 15.57 -6.42
C HIS A 30 7.33 14.13 -6.10
N THR A 31 6.56 13.43 -5.27
CA THR A 31 6.70 11.99 -5.03
C THR A 31 5.34 11.31 -4.99
N SER A 32 5.21 10.14 -5.62
CA SER A 32 4.00 9.32 -5.57
C SER A 32 4.22 8.09 -4.72
N LEU A 33 3.31 7.83 -3.78
CA LEU A 33 3.28 6.62 -2.98
C LEU A 33 2.09 5.79 -3.40
N SER A 34 2.31 4.70 -4.14
CA SER A 34 1.25 3.74 -4.46
C SER A 34 1.07 2.74 -3.33
N ALA A 35 -0.14 2.60 -2.78
CA ALA A 35 -0.42 1.49 -1.87
C ALA A 35 -0.47 0.14 -2.61
N ARG A 36 -0.67 0.10 -3.94
CA ARG A 36 -0.61 -1.16 -4.71
C ARG A 36 0.82 -1.66 -4.91
N ASN A 37 1.76 -0.76 -5.14
CA ASN A 37 3.16 -1.10 -5.36
C ASN A 37 4.09 -0.08 -4.67
N PRO A 38 4.18 -0.12 -3.34
CA PRO A 38 5.06 0.76 -2.61
C PRO A 38 6.53 0.42 -2.94
N PRO A 39 7.42 1.43 -2.99
CA PRO A 39 8.85 1.17 -3.05
C PRO A 39 9.32 0.38 -1.81
N PRO A 40 10.33 -0.51 -1.93
CA PRO A 40 10.85 -1.24 -0.79
C PRO A 40 11.56 -0.30 0.19
N PHE A 41 11.41 -0.56 1.48
CA PHE A 41 12.14 0.16 2.52
C PHE A 41 13.48 -0.52 2.77
N CYS A 42 14.59 0.16 2.53
CA CYS A 42 15.94 -0.42 2.58
C CYS A 42 16.81 0.21 3.65
N VAL A 43 17.61 -0.62 4.31
CA VAL A 43 18.69 -0.23 5.23
C VAL A 43 20.02 -0.75 4.70
N GLY A 44 21.05 0.08 4.76
CA GLY A 44 22.41 -0.32 4.37
C GLY A 44 22.98 -1.32 5.37
N THR A 45 23.66 -2.36 4.87
CA THR A 45 24.28 -3.39 5.73
C THR A 45 25.72 -3.05 6.13
N GLY A 46 26.24 -1.90 5.70
CA GLY A 46 27.65 -1.50 5.84
C GLY A 46 28.57 -2.03 4.74
N VAL A 47 28.10 -2.97 3.92
CA VAL A 47 28.82 -3.45 2.72
C VAL A 47 28.38 -2.61 1.51
N PRO A 48 29.32 -2.06 0.71
CA PRO A 48 28.97 -1.30 -0.48
C PRO A 48 28.04 -2.08 -1.41
N LEU A 49 27.02 -1.40 -1.92
CA LEU A 49 26.01 -1.95 -2.83
C LEU A 49 25.12 -3.05 -2.24
N LEU A 50 25.30 -3.45 -0.97
CA LEU A 50 24.48 -4.45 -0.30
C LEU A 50 23.45 -3.76 0.62
N ASN A 51 22.18 -4.03 0.41
CA ASN A 51 21.08 -3.46 1.21
C ASN A 51 20.17 -4.57 1.72
N LEU A 52 19.68 -4.43 2.94
CA LEU A 52 18.59 -5.25 3.46
C LEU A 52 17.30 -4.46 3.31
N CYS A 53 16.32 -5.01 2.61
CA CYS A 53 15.09 -4.32 2.26
C CYS A 53 13.86 -5.08 2.73
N VAL A 54 12.83 -4.36 3.13
CA VAL A 54 11.49 -4.87 3.40
C VAL A 54 10.58 -4.39 2.28
N ARG A 55 9.95 -5.34 1.58
CA ARG A 55 9.05 -5.06 0.46
C ARG A 55 7.64 -5.51 0.80
N LEU A 56 6.72 -4.56 0.82
CA LEU A 56 5.29 -4.85 0.93
C LEU A 56 4.72 -5.15 -0.46
N TYR A 57 3.92 -6.19 -0.59
CA TYR A 57 3.33 -6.58 -1.87
C TYR A 57 1.92 -7.16 -1.68
N ASN A 58 1.19 -7.27 -2.79
CA ASN A 58 -0.19 -7.79 -2.83
C ASN A 58 -1.12 -7.11 -1.81
N ILE A 59 -1.00 -5.78 -1.72
CA ILE A 59 -1.81 -4.95 -0.83
C ILE A 59 -3.21 -4.80 -1.44
N ARG A 60 -4.24 -5.12 -0.65
CA ARG A 60 -5.64 -5.01 -1.07
C ARG A 60 -6.49 -4.43 0.04
N ILE A 61 -7.42 -3.56 -0.33
CA ILE A 61 -8.41 -3.01 0.59
C ILE A 61 -9.78 -3.52 0.15
N GLN A 62 -10.44 -4.30 1.01
CA GLN A 62 -11.76 -4.88 0.75
C GLN A 62 -12.61 -4.73 2.01
N ASN A 63 -13.78 -4.10 1.90
CA ASN A 63 -14.75 -3.99 3.00
C ASN A 63 -14.12 -3.54 4.33
N TYR A 64 -13.33 -2.46 4.32
CA TYR A 64 -12.62 -1.93 5.51
C TYR A 64 -11.57 -2.89 6.12
N ASN A 65 -11.19 -3.93 5.39
CA ASN A 65 -10.08 -4.80 5.73
C ASN A 65 -8.91 -4.52 4.78
N VAL A 66 -7.72 -4.35 5.35
CA VAL A 66 -6.45 -4.20 4.64
C VAL A 66 -5.75 -5.56 4.67
N HIS A 67 -5.37 -6.07 3.51
CA HIS A 67 -4.55 -7.27 3.35
C HIS A 67 -3.19 -6.86 2.81
N VAL A 68 -2.09 -7.33 3.40
CA VAL A 68 -0.71 -6.98 3.00
C VAL A 68 0.22 -8.18 3.17
N CYS A 69 1.09 -8.44 2.21
CA CYS A 69 2.14 -9.45 2.33
C CYS A 69 3.52 -8.78 2.45
N ILE A 70 4.46 -9.45 3.12
CA ILE A 70 5.78 -8.90 3.44
C ILE A 70 6.86 -9.83 2.87
N ASN A 71 7.82 -9.27 2.15
CA ASN A 71 9.06 -9.93 1.77
C ASN A 71 10.24 -9.21 2.43
N LEU A 72 11.22 -9.98 2.89
CA LEU A 72 12.55 -9.47 3.23
C LEU A 72 13.49 -9.82 2.08
N GLU A 73 14.18 -8.82 1.56
CA GLU A 73 15.07 -8.92 0.41
C GLU A 73 16.48 -8.50 0.79
N LEU A 74 17.48 -9.33 0.48
CA LEU A 74 18.86 -8.88 0.44
C LEU A 74 19.15 -8.43 -0.99
N GLN A 75 19.44 -7.15 -1.21
CA GLN A 75 19.71 -6.58 -2.52
C GLN A 75 21.20 -6.30 -2.72
N PHE A 76 21.71 -6.56 -3.93
CA PHE A 76 23.02 -6.13 -4.41
C PHE A 76 22.86 -5.24 -5.64
N ALA A 77 23.44 -4.05 -5.61
CA ALA A 77 23.30 -3.04 -6.67
C ALA A 77 21.81 -2.82 -7.08
N SER A 78 20.94 -2.68 -6.07
CA SER A 78 19.48 -2.49 -6.22
C SER A 78 18.73 -3.65 -6.88
N ARG A 79 19.31 -4.87 -6.89
CA ARG A 79 18.65 -6.08 -7.37
C ARG A 79 18.56 -7.12 -6.25
N PRO A 80 17.41 -7.76 -6.03
CA PRO A 80 17.27 -8.79 -5.00
C PRO A 80 18.13 -10.01 -5.33
N LEU A 81 19.04 -10.35 -4.43
CA LEU A 81 19.82 -11.59 -4.44
C LEU A 81 19.06 -12.72 -3.74
N ILE A 82 18.47 -12.41 -2.59
CA ILE A 82 17.74 -13.35 -1.75
C ILE A 82 16.41 -12.70 -1.39
N VAL A 83 15.32 -13.48 -1.53
CA VAL A 83 13.97 -13.05 -1.17
C VAL A 83 13.39 -14.08 -0.20
N VAL A 84 13.04 -13.63 0.99
CA VAL A 84 12.35 -14.41 2.01
C VAL A 84 10.92 -13.89 2.11
N SER A 85 9.95 -14.74 1.79
CA SER A 85 8.53 -14.39 1.84
C SER A 85 7.91 -14.79 3.16
N PHE A 86 7.23 -13.83 3.80
CA PHE A 86 6.46 -14.05 5.02
C PHE A 86 4.97 -14.25 4.69
N ASP A 87 4.24 -14.71 5.70
CA ASP A 87 2.79 -14.74 5.68
C ASP A 87 2.19 -13.34 5.54
N CYS A 88 1.07 -13.27 4.86
CA CYS A 88 0.28 -12.07 4.68
C CYS A 88 -0.53 -11.78 5.94
N VAL A 89 -0.75 -10.50 6.21
CA VAL A 89 -1.51 -10.00 7.35
C VAL A 89 -2.76 -9.32 6.82
N ARG A 90 -3.90 -9.69 7.39
CA ARG A 90 -5.19 -9.02 7.20
C ARG A 90 -5.54 -8.27 8.48
N VAL A 91 -5.85 -6.98 8.36
CA VAL A 91 -6.23 -6.10 9.47
C VAL A 91 -7.54 -5.42 9.13
N GLY A 92 -8.53 -5.47 10.01
CA GLY A 92 -9.81 -4.77 9.81
C GLY A 92 -10.62 -4.66 11.08
N ILE A 93 -11.89 -4.28 10.92
CA ILE A 93 -12.86 -4.19 12.03
C ILE A 93 -13.07 -5.55 12.73
N ASP A 94 -12.82 -6.64 12.02
CA ASP A 94 -12.95 -8.01 12.51
C ASP A 94 -11.68 -8.51 13.24
N GLY A 95 -10.63 -7.67 13.34
CA GLY A 95 -9.37 -7.99 14.01
C GLY A 95 -8.19 -8.20 13.06
N VAL A 96 -7.20 -8.98 13.53
CA VAL A 96 -5.97 -9.31 12.79
C VAL A 96 -5.96 -10.81 12.44
N GLY A 97 -5.72 -11.14 11.18
CA GLY A 97 -5.55 -12.51 10.68
C GLY A 97 -4.22 -12.68 9.94
N ILE A 98 -3.63 -13.87 10.02
CA ILE A 98 -2.43 -14.26 9.29
C ILE A 98 -2.82 -15.30 8.24
N GLU A 99 -2.47 -15.04 6.99
CA GLU A 99 -2.78 -15.87 5.83
C GLU A 99 -1.48 -16.24 5.13
N LYS A 100 -1.29 -17.51 4.77
CA LYS A 100 -0.09 -17.93 4.02
C LYS A 100 -0.02 -17.21 2.67
N PRO A 101 1.18 -16.88 2.17
CA PRO A 101 1.31 -16.30 0.85
C PRO A 101 0.88 -17.36 -0.18
N SER A 102 0.05 -16.97 -1.15
CA SER A 102 -0.48 -17.89 -2.16
C SER A 102 0.67 -18.43 -3.03
N THR A 103 1.24 -19.56 -2.62
CA THR A 103 2.15 -20.36 -3.42
C THR A 103 1.30 -21.19 -4.38
N SER A 104 1.45 -20.96 -5.69
CA SER A 104 0.81 -21.79 -6.71
C SER A 104 1.15 -23.27 -6.50
N ARG A 105 0.11 -24.11 -6.57
CA ARG A 105 0.05 -25.59 -6.50
C ARG A 105 -0.10 -26.20 -5.10
N VAL A 106 -1.33 -26.45 -4.67
CA VAL A 106 -2.11 -27.69 -4.87
C VAL A 106 -3.57 -27.30 -4.60
N VAL A 107 -4.46 -27.53 -5.58
CA VAL A 107 -5.91 -27.49 -5.33
C VAL A 107 -6.21 -28.68 -4.43
N SER A 108 -6.27 -28.44 -3.13
CA SER A 108 -6.88 -29.36 -2.19
C SER A 108 -8.40 -29.15 -2.30
N PRO A 109 -9.22 -30.21 -2.41
CA PRO A 109 -10.65 -30.05 -2.54
C PRO A 109 -11.21 -29.37 -1.28
N ASP A 110 -11.85 -28.22 -1.47
CA ASP A 110 -12.53 -27.48 -0.42
C ASP A 110 -13.55 -28.38 0.31
N PRO A 111 -13.57 -28.41 1.65
CA PRO A 111 -14.71 -28.95 2.36
C PRO A 111 -15.91 -28.02 2.13
N VAL A 112 -16.98 -28.58 1.60
CA VAL A 112 -18.28 -27.93 1.35
C VAL A 112 -18.74 -27.17 2.60
N ARG A 113 -18.55 -25.85 2.60
CA ARG A 113 -19.09 -24.97 3.65
C ARG A 113 -20.49 -24.52 3.24
N HIS A 114 -21.47 -25.03 3.97
CA HIS A 114 -22.89 -24.75 3.79
C HIS A 114 -23.21 -23.27 3.62
N LYS A 115 -23.96 -22.94 2.56
CA LYS A 115 -24.59 -21.64 2.34
C LYS A 115 -25.54 -21.31 3.49
N HIS A 116 -25.20 -20.30 4.28
CA HIS A 116 -26.22 -19.53 5.00
C HIS A 116 -26.55 -18.28 4.18
N THR A 117 -27.69 -18.34 3.48
CA THR A 117 -28.24 -17.20 2.75
C THR A 117 -28.68 -16.14 3.75
N ARG A 118 -27.85 -15.11 3.96
CA ARG A 118 -28.29 -13.89 4.66
C ARG A 118 -28.88 -12.94 3.62
N LYS A 119 -30.20 -12.86 3.57
CA LYS A 119 -30.91 -11.80 2.87
C LYS A 119 -30.73 -10.48 3.63
N THR A 120 -30.62 -9.38 2.87
CA THR A 120 -30.86 -7.96 3.24
C THR A 120 -29.73 -7.30 4.06
N ILE A 121 -29.27 -6.07 3.81
CA ILE A 121 -29.82 -4.88 3.14
C ILE A 121 -28.67 -4.22 2.35
N SER A 122 -28.91 -3.86 1.08
CA SER A 122 -28.06 -2.95 0.33
C SER A 122 -28.07 -1.57 0.99
N LEU A 123 -27.00 -1.24 1.70
CA LEU A 123 -26.62 0.13 1.98
C LEU A 123 -25.42 0.41 1.09
N MET A 124 -25.68 0.77 -0.15
CA MET A 124 -24.71 1.52 -0.95
C MET A 124 -24.45 2.83 -0.18
N PRO A 125 -23.22 3.13 0.26
CA PRO A 125 -22.86 4.52 0.41
C PRO A 125 -22.89 5.07 -1.02
N LYS A 126 -23.93 5.87 -1.29
CA LYS A 126 -24.04 6.65 -2.52
C LYS A 126 -22.72 7.40 -2.72
N THR A 127 -22.05 7.07 -3.81
CA THR A 127 -21.13 7.96 -4.53
C THR A 127 -20.15 8.74 -3.64
N LEU A 128 -19.18 8.03 -3.05
CA LEU A 128 -17.85 8.63 -3.02
C LEU A 128 -17.30 8.44 -4.42
N SER A 129 -17.50 9.46 -5.25
CA SER A 129 -16.77 9.59 -6.50
C SER A 129 -15.31 9.27 -6.18
N ALA A 130 -14.70 8.38 -6.95
CA ALA A 130 -13.25 8.26 -7.06
C ALA A 130 -12.67 9.55 -7.69
N ALA A 131 -13.08 10.69 -7.17
CA ALA A 131 -12.53 11.99 -7.47
C ALA A 131 -11.19 12.04 -6.75
N TYR A 132 -10.18 12.51 -7.46
CA TYR A 132 -8.92 12.90 -6.86
C TYR A 132 -9.21 13.83 -5.68
N VAL A 133 -8.85 13.42 -4.46
CA VAL A 133 -9.00 14.26 -3.28
C VAL A 133 -7.67 14.97 -3.08
N THR A 134 -7.66 16.29 -3.20
CA THR A 134 -6.50 17.12 -2.93
C THR A 134 -6.63 17.78 -1.57
N VAL A 135 -5.60 17.64 -0.73
CA VAL A 135 -5.47 18.33 0.56
C VAL A 135 -4.26 19.24 0.47
N ASN A 136 -4.46 20.54 0.68
CA ASN A 136 -3.39 21.52 0.72
C ASN A 136 -3.09 21.89 2.18
N SER A 137 -1.83 22.00 2.55
CA SER A 137 -1.44 22.70 3.77
C SER A 137 -1.62 24.20 3.55
N ASP A 138 -2.30 24.90 4.45
CA ASP A 138 -2.45 26.36 4.38
C ASP A 138 -1.06 27.03 4.41
N CYS A 139 -0.70 27.70 3.31
CA CYS A 139 0.55 28.43 3.17
C CYS A 139 0.37 29.80 3.80
N TYR A 140 0.79 29.97 5.05
CA TYR A 140 0.83 31.29 5.68
C TYR A 140 2.02 32.10 5.14
N GLU A 141 1.77 33.37 4.82
CA GLU A 141 2.80 34.40 4.56
C GLU A 141 3.47 34.85 5.85
#